data_AF-A0A521LXL3-F1
#
_entry.id   AF-A0A521LXL3-F1
#
_cell.length_a   1.000
_cell.length_b   1.000
_cell.length_c   1.000
_cell.angle_alpha   90.00
_cell.angle_beta   90.00
_cell.angle_gamma   90.00
#
_symmetry.space_group_name_H-M   'P 1'
#
loop_
_entity.id
_entity.type
_entity.pdbx_description
1 polymer ?
#
loop_
_entity_poly.entity_id
_entity_poly.type
_entity_poly.pdbx_seq_one_letter_code
_entity_poly.pdbx_strand_id
1 'polypeptide(L)'
;MPRFLAGGSLGYARSWVKNVVKGALGRAPHFTAQDVLFRAWLRQLCGGPKLRQITCDASTDEGAGSQALMTMRAIDFARATGLTYVHTPFSQIHHADRPMQAWAEAWESHFNLGEGESRSRRDGGDTVNYAFTFPTLHALFGIEASEPDFDDATILEFRRRYYANKSPRKNEVLSVCVHARRRNRRDFHSGDSTDLPRLARTLARLRSVLDAQGVVYTLRLFSQGHAEEFHALDIPESALFLDADPLWSMREMIEADILVTTLGTFSYVAGLLCDGIVLGDASGPPARGWLAYDANGDFDSEALGLAINLPSTSAR
;
A
#
# COMPACT_ATOMS: atom_id res chain seq x y z
N MET A 1 23.56 -15.45 -1.89
CA MET A 1 23.65 -16.44 -2.99
C MET A 1 23.75 -17.91 -2.51
N PRO A 2 24.68 -18.31 -1.62
CA PRO A 2 24.84 -19.74 -1.23
C PRO A 2 23.62 -20.35 -0.54
N ARG A 3 22.95 -19.57 0.32
CA ARG A 3 21.70 -20.00 1.01
C ARG A 3 20.54 -20.24 0.04
N PHE A 4 20.42 -19.42 -1.01
CA PHE A 4 19.38 -19.58 -2.04
C PHE A 4 19.61 -20.86 -2.85
N LEU A 5 20.87 -21.15 -3.20
CA LEU A 5 21.25 -22.40 -3.86
C LEU A 5 20.89 -23.63 -3.02
N ALA A 6 21.29 -23.65 -1.75
CA ALA A 6 21.05 -24.79 -0.87
C ALA A 6 19.55 -24.97 -0.55
N GLY A 7 18.87 -23.90 -0.12
CA GLY A 7 17.44 -23.97 0.25
C GLY A 7 16.52 -24.14 -0.95
N GLY A 8 16.78 -23.40 -2.03
CA GLY A 8 16.00 -23.45 -3.27
C GLY A 8 16.09 -24.80 -3.98
N SER A 9 17.28 -25.42 -4.03
CA SER A 9 17.45 -26.73 -4.68
C SER A 9 16.70 -27.85 -3.95
N LEU A 10 16.74 -27.89 -2.61
CA LEU A 10 15.99 -28.86 -1.81
C LEU A 10 14.48 -28.68 -1.94
N GLY A 11 13.99 -27.43 -1.85
CA GLY A 11 12.57 -27.10 -2.03
C GLY A 11 12.08 -27.51 -3.42
N TYR A 12 12.82 -27.11 -4.45
CA TYR A 12 12.50 -27.41 -5.85
C TYR A 12 12.52 -28.90 -6.14
N ALA A 13 13.54 -29.65 -5.69
CA ALA A 13 13.60 -31.10 -5.87
C ALA A 13 12.39 -31.80 -5.25
N ARG A 14 11.97 -31.37 -4.05
CA ARG A 14 10.77 -31.89 -3.39
C ARG A 14 9.50 -31.57 -4.17
N SER A 15 9.35 -30.34 -4.65
CA SER A 15 8.21 -29.95 -5.51
C SER A 15 8.19 -30.73 -6.83
N TRP A 16 9.35 -30.95 -7.43
CA TRP A 16 9.51 -31.72 -8.67
C TRP A 16 9.06 -33.17 -8.49
N VAL A 17 9.55 -33.87 -7.45
CA VAL A 17 9.12 -35.24 -7.14
C VAL A 17 7.60 -35.31 -6.92
N LYS A 18 7.03 -34.36 -6.17
CA LYS A 18 5.57 -34.28 -5.99
C LYS A 18 4.81 -34.09 -7.30
N ASN A 19 5.34 -33.27 -8.21
CA ASN A 19 4.71 -33.00 -9.50
C ASN A 19 4.81 -34.19 -10.46
N VAL A 20 5.90 -34.97 -10.42
CA VAL A 20 5.99 -36.26 -11.15
C VAL A 20 4.90 -37.21 -10.67
N VAL A 21 4.71 -37.35 -9.36
CA VAL A 21 3.64 -38.18 -8.78
C VAL A 21 2.26 -37.67 -9.18
N LYS A 22 2.01 -36.35 -9.15
CA LYS A 22 0.74 -35.75 -9.62
C LYS A 22 0.48 -36.05 -11.09
N GLY A 23 1.49 -35.91 -11.95
CA GLY A 23 1.39 -36.21 -13.37
C GLY A 23 1.03 -37.68 -13.63
N ALA A 24 1.65 -38.61 -12.90
CA ALA A 24 1.31 -40.04 -12.96
C ALA A 24 -0.15 -40.31 -12.54
N LEU A 25 -0.75 -39.45 -11.72
CA LEU A 25 -2.15 -39.50 -11.29
C LEU A 25 -3.10 -38.65 -12.17
N GLY A 26 -2.64 -38.12 -13.31
CA GLY A 26 -3.44 -37.26 -14.19
C GLY A 26 -3.79 -35.88 -13.60
N ARG A 27 -3.11 -35.46 -12.52
CA ARG A 27 -3.29 -34.15 -11.89
C ARG A 27 -2.31 -33.15 -12.47
N ALA A 28 -2.76 -31.91 -12.68
CA ALA A 28 -1.91 -30.83 -13.12
C ALA A 28 -0.74 -30.59 -12.13
N PRO A 29 0.49 -30.37 -12.62
CA PRO A 29 1.61 -29.99 -11.77
C PRO A 29 1.35 -28.62 -11.14
N HIS A 30 1.86 -28.42 -9.93
CA HIS A 30 1.77 -27.14 -9.23
C HIS A 30 3.17 -26.72 -8.78
N PHE A 31 3.60 -25.54 -9.20
CA PHE A 31 4.87 -24.94 -8.78
C PHE A 31 4.57 -23.74 -7.90
N THR A 32 5.25 -23.66 -6.77
CA THR A 32 5.20 -22.47 -5.91
C THR A 32 5.90 -21.30 -6.58
N ALA A 33 5.66 -20.06 -6.12
CA ALA A 33 6.36 -18.89 -6.63
C ALA A 33 7.90 -19.02 -6.52
N GLN A 34 8.39 -19.64 -5.44
CA GLN A 34 9.82 -19.92 -5.25
C GLN A 34 10.33 -20.96 -6.24
N ASP A 35 9.54 -22.00 -6.58
CA ASP A 35 9.92 -22.98 -7.61
C ASP A 35 10.05 -22.32 -8.99
N VAL A 36 9.13 -21.40 -9.32
CA VAL A 36 9.16 -20.65 -10.59
C VAL A 36 10.40 -19.77 -10.67
N LEU A 37 10.70 -19.02 -9.60
CA LEU A 37 11.92 -18.20 -9.54
C LEU A 37 13.19 -19.05 -9.63
N PHE A 38 13.28 -20.13 -8.86
CA PHE A 38 14.44 -21.02 -8.89
C PHE A 38 14.67 -21.62 -10.28
N ARG A 39 13.59 -22.07 -10.96
CA ARG A 39 13.66 -22.58 -12.33
C ARG A 39 14.15 -21.51 -13.31
N ALA A 40 13.61 -20.29 -13.24
CA ALA A 40 14.03 -19.18 -14.10
C ALA A 40 15.50 -18.84 -13.90
N TRP A 41 15.95 -18.79 -12.64
CA TRP A 41 17.34 -18.52 -12.29
C TRP A 41 18.30 -19.63 -12.73
N LEU A 42 17.96 -20.90 -12.48
CA LEU A 42 18.76 -22.04 -12.93
C LEU A 42 18.91 -22.06 -14.45
N ARG A 43 17.82 -21.77 -15.17
CA ARG A 43 17.84 -21.67 -16.63
C ARG A 43 18.81 -20.58 -17.10
N GLN A 44 18.81 -19.42 -16.45
CA GLN A 44 19.73 -18.33 -16.74
C GLN A 44 21.20 -18.74 -16.50
N LEU A 45 21.48 -19.49 -15.43
CA LEU A 45 22.83 -20.02 -15.18
C LEU A 45 23.29 -21.01 -16.26
N CYS A 46 22.37 -21.81 -16.79
CA CYS A 46 22.66 -22.74 -17.88
C CYS A 46 22.69 -22.06 -19.28
N GLY A 47 22.82 -20.73 -19.35
CA GLY A 47 22.90 -19.98 -20.60
C GLY A 47 21.56 -19.75 -21.31
N GLY A 48 20.43 -20.07 -20.66
CA GLY A 48 19.11 -19.81 -21.19
C GLY A 48 18.63 -18.36 -21.00
N PRO A 49 17.37 -18.05 -21.36
CA PRO A 49 16.82 -16.71 -21.24
C PRO A 49 16.78 -16.23 -19.78
N LYS A 50 17.14 -14.96 -19.57
CA LYS A 50 17.06 -14.28 -18.28
C LYS A 50 15.61 -14.17 -17.79
N LEU A 51 15.42 -14.00 -16.49
CA LEU A 51 14.15 -13.54 -15.93
C LEU A 51 13.76 -12.21 -16.58
N ARG A 52 12.52 -12.11 -17.07
CA ARG A 52 12.02 -10.92 -17.78
C ARG A 52 10.81 -10.29 -17.14
N GLN A 53 10.00 -11.07 -16.42
CA GLN A 53 8.67 -10.64 -15.99
C GLN A 53 8.41 -11.02 -14.55
N ILE A 54 7.78 -10.10 -13.82
CA ILE A 54 7.23 -10.35 -12.50
C ILE A 54 5.77 -9.90 -12.45
N THR A 55 5.02 -10.47 -11.51
CA THR A 55 3.66 -10.07 -11.17
C THR A 55 3.54 -9.90 -9.66
N CYS A 56 2.49 -9.27 -9.18
CA CYS A 56 2.08 -9.33 -7.79
C CYS A 56 0.73 -10.05 -7.69
N ASP A 57 0.68 -11.18 -6.99
CA ASP A 57 -0.56 -11.80 -6.54
C ASP A 57 -0.38 -12.04 -5.04
N ALA A 58 -0.87 -11.08 -4.25
CA ALA A 58 -0.61 -10.98 -2.83
C ALA A 58 -1.37 -12.04 -2.01
N SER A 59 -1.01 -12.19 -0.73
CA SER A 59 -1.69 -13.12 0.17
C SER A 59 -3.18 -12.78 0.32
N THR A 60 -4.02 -13.81 0.33
CA THR A 60 -5.48 -13.69 0.45
C THR A 60 -5.95 -13.27 1.85
N ASP A 61 -5.05 -13.36 2.84
CA ASP A 61 -5.30 -12.94 4.22
C ASP A 61 -5.04 -11.44 4.47
N GLU A 62 -4.58 -10.72 3.45
CA GLU A 62 -4.23 -9.31 3.53
C GLU A 62 -5.38 -8.40 3.12
N GLY A 63 -5.48 -7.24 3.79
CA GLY A 63 -6.42 -6.18 3.43
C GLY A 63 -5.97 -5.38 2.20
N ALA A 64 -6.88 -4.56 1.66
CA ALA A 64 -6.67 -3.83 0.40
C ALA A 64 -5.40 -2.96 0.39
N GLY A 65 -5.12 -2.22 1.47
CA GLY A 65 -3.93 -1.37 1.57
C GLY A 65 -2.62 -2.18 1.53
N SER A 66 -2.56 -3.34 2.19
CA SER A 66 -1.38 -4.21 2.20
C SER A 66 -1.11 -4.79 0.81
N GLN A 67 -2.15 -5.29 0.14
CA GLN A 67 -2.03 -5.80 -1.23
C GLN A 67 -1.67 -4.72 -2.24
N ALA A 68 -2.27 -3.53 -2.14
CA ALA A 68 -1.95 -2.39 -2.99
C ALA A 68 -0.49 -1.95 -2.81
N LEU A 69 -0.01 -1.85 -1.57
CA LEU A 69 1.39 -1.51 -1.29
C LEU A 69 2.36 -2.55 -1.88
N MET A 70 2.07 -3.85 -1.71
CA MET A 70 2.89 -4.91 -2.29
C MET A 70 2.92 -4.85 -3.83
N THR A 71 1.79 -4.52 -4.45
CA THR A 71 1.71 -4.30 -5.90
C THR A 71 2.51 -3.08 -6.35
N MET A 72 2.43 -1.95 -5.63
CA MET A 72 3.26 -0.77 -5.88
C MET A 72 4.76 -1.11 -5.79
N ARG A 73 5.17 -1.87 -4.76
CA ARG A 73 6.55 -2.36 -4.59
C ARG A 73 6.99 -3.26 -5.74
N ALA A 74 6.11 -4.14 -6.24
CA ALA A 74 6.43 -4.98 -7.38
C ALA A 74 6.62 -4.18 -8.67
N ILE A 75 5.79 -3.16 -8.90
CA ILE A 75 5.93 -2.24 -10.05
C ILE A 75 7.27 -1.51 -9.96
N ASP A 76 7.54 -0.87 -8.82
CA ASP A 76 8.78 -0.11 -8.57
C ASP A 76 10.03 -0.99 -8.74
N PHE A 77 10.04 -2.18 -8.13
CA PHE A 77 11.11 -3.16 -8.30
C PHE A 77 11.33 -3.53 -9.78
N ALA A 78 10.24 -3.75 -10.54
CA ALA A 78 10.35 -4.06 -11.95
C ALA A 78 11.03 -2.91 -12.73
N ARG A 79 10.66 -1.66 -12.44
CA ARG A 79 11.27 -0.48 -13.05
C ARG A 79 12.75 -0.36 -12.71
N ALA A 80 13.09 -0.45 -11.42
CA ALA A 80 14.47 -0.32 -10.94
C ALA A 80 15.42 -1.39 -11.50
N THR A 81 14.89 -2.58 -11.81
CA THR A 81 15.69 -3.72 -12.29
C THR A 81 15.59 -3.98 -13.80
N GLY A 82 14.79 -3.19 -14.52
CA GLY A 82 14.54 -3.38 -15.95
C GLY A 82 13.71 -4.62 -16.29
N LEU A 83 12.99 -5.18 -15.32
CA LEU A 83 12.01 -6.23 -15.56
C LEU A 83 10.68 -5.63 -16.02
N THR A 84 9.86 -6.43 -16.69
CA THR A 84 8.48 -6.06 -17.02
C THR A 84 7.56 -6.48 -15.88
N TYR A 85 6.84 -5.54 -15.30
CA TYR A 85 5.69 -5.87 -14.47
C TYR A 85 4.54 -6.31 -15.37
N VAL A 86 3.92 -7.44 -15.06
CA VAL A 86 2.65 -7.87 -15.66
C VAL A 86 1.61 -7.96 -14.57
N HIS A 87 0.45 -7.38 -14.81
CA HIS A 87 -0.54 -7.19 -13.77
C HIS A 87 -1.39 -8.44 -13.53
N THR A 88 -1.45 -8.91 -12.29
CA THR A 88 -2.47 -9.88 -11.86
C THR A 88 -3.50 -9.11 -11.04
N PRO A 89 -4.76 -9.01 -11.50
CA PRO A 89 -5.81 -8.34 -10.75
C PRO A 89 -6.04 -8.97 -9.39
N PHE A 90 -6.47 -8.15 -8.42
CA PHE A 90 -6.92 -8.66 -7.14
C PHE A 90 -8.03 -9.71 -7.33
N SER A 91 -7.98 -10.77 -6.53
CA SER A 91 -9.00 -11.83 -6.60
C SER A 91 -9.55 -12.24 -5.25
N GLN A 92 -8.80 -12.00 -4.17
CA GLN A 92 -9.27 -12.14 -2.80
C GLN A 92 -8.65 -11.05 -1.94
N ILE A 93 -9.47 -10.30 -1.22
CA ILE A 93 -9.04 -9.24 -0.31
C ILE A 93 -9.76 -9.45 1.00
N HIS A 94 -9.01 -9.42 2.11
CA HIS A 94 -9.59 -9.58 3.43
C HIS A 94 -10.59 -8.44 3.76
N HIS A 95 -11.45 -8.65 4.76
CA HIS A 95 -12.49 -7.70 5.19
C HIS A 95 -13.56 -7.36 4.13
N ALA A 96 -13.89 -8.31 3.25
CA ALA A 96 -14.98 -8.14 2.30
C ALA A 96 -16.33 -7.94 3.03
N ASP A 97 -17.03 -6.86 2.69
CA ASP A 97 -18.39 -6.53 3.15
C ASP A 97 -19.47 -6.94 2.12
N ARG A 98 -19.03 -7.42 0.95
CA ARG A 98 -19.84 -7.81 -0.21
C ARG A 98 -19.22 -9.04 -0.89
N PRO A 99 -19.87 -9.67 -1.90
CA PRO A 99 -19.31 -10.85 -2.57
C PRO A 99 -17.87 -10.64 -3.03
N MET A 100 -16.98 -11.59 -2.75
CA MET A 100 -15.52 -11.44 -2.90
C MET A 100 -15.10 -10.96 -4.30
N GLN A 101 -15.76 -11.44 -5.35
CA GLN A 101 -15.49 -11.00 -6.71
C GLN A 101 -15.78 -9.50 -6.89
N ALA A 102 -16.98 -9.05 -6.53
CA ALA A 102 -17.37 -7.64 -6.62
C ALA A 102 -16.50 -6.75 -5.71
N TRP A 103 -16.09 -7.27 -4.54
CA TRP A 103 -15.17 -6.61 -3.63
C TRP A 103 -13.78 -6.39 -4.24
N ALA A 104 -13.18 -7.45 -4.79
CA ALA A 104 -11.87 -7.38 -5.42
C ALA A 104 -11.89 -6.51 -6.70
N GLU A 105 -12.93 -6.63 -7.52
CA GLU A 105 -13.13 -5.80 -8.71
C GLU A 105 -13.29 -4.31 -8.36
N ALA A 106 -14.00 -3.99 -7.27
CA ALA A 106 -14.14 -2.63 -6.80
C ALA A 106 -12.80 -2.03 -6.34
N TRP A 107 -11.99 -2.78 -5.59
CA TRP A 107 -10.64 -2.33 -5.19
C TRP A 107 -9.66 -2.24 -6.36
N GLU A 108 -9.74 -3.18 -7.30
CA GLU A 108 -8.95 -3.17 -8.53
C GLU A 108 -9.24 -1.89 -9.35
N SER A 109 -10.52 -1.59 -9.57
CA SER A 109 -10.97 -0.36 -10.23
C SER A 109 -10.62 0.90 -9.43
N HIS A 110 -10.68 0.83 -8.11
CA HIS A 110 -10.39 1.95 -7.23
C HIS A 110 -8.91 2.34 -7.27
N PHE A 111 -7.98 1.40 -7.20
CA PHE A 111 -6.55 1.77 -7.26
C PHE A 111 -6.03 1.91 -8.69
N ASN A 112 -6.58 1.13 -9.62
CA ASN A 112 -6.21 1.10 -11.03
C ASN A 112 -4.69 0.89 -11.28
N LEU A 113 -4.03 0.12 -10.40
CA LEU A 113 -2.58 -0.13 -10.49
C LEU A 113 -2.19 -0.92 -11.73
N GLY A 114 -3.13 -1.62 -12.37
CA GLY A 114 -2.91 -2.31 -13.64
C GLY A 114 -2.99 -1.45 -14.89
N GLU A 115 -3.32 -0.15 -14.77
CA GLU A 115 -3.43 0.76 -15.92
C GLU A 115 -2.13 0.82 -16.72
N GLY A 116 -2.22 0.61 -18.03
CA GLY A 116 -1.08 0.54 -18.94
C GLY A 116 -0.23 -0.74 -18.86
N GLU A 117 -0.54 -1.67 -17.96
CA GLU A 117 0.20 -2.92 -17.80
C GLU A 117 -0.44 -4.07 -18.60
N SER A 118 0.42 -4.98 -19.10
CA SER A 118 -0.07 -6.23 -19.68
C SER A 118 -0.60 -7.16 -18.59
N ARG A 119 -1.74 -7.82 -18.82
CA ARG A 119 -2.26 -8.82 -17.88
C ARG A 119 -1.36 -10.06 -17.83
N SER A 120 -1.09 -10.53 -16.62
CA SER A 120 -0.39 -11.79 -16.37
C SER A 120 -1.21 -12.99 -16.85
N ARG A 121 -0.56 -13.95 -17.50
CA ARG A 121 -1.18 -15.23 -17.83
C ARG A 121 -1.01 -16.14 -16.61
N ARG A 122 -2.12 -16.51 -15.95
CA ARG A 122 -2.11 -17.35 -14.74
C ARG A 122 -1.51 -18.74 -14.98
N ASP A 123 -1.53 -19.23 -16.22
CA ASP A 123 -1.14 -20.61 -16.54
C ASP A 123 0.26 -20.70 -17.19
N GLY A 124 1.19 -21.35 -16.49
CA GLY A 124 2.36 -22.00 -17.09
C GLY A 124 3.55 -21.11 -17.51
N GLY A 125 3.52 -19.81 -17.20
CA GLY A 125 4.59 -18.86 -17.57
C GLY A 125 5.85 -18.89 -16.69
N ASP A 126 6.86 -18.13 -17.11
CA ASP A 126 8.07 -17.82 -16.33
C ASP A 126 7.91 -16.53 -15.50
N THR A 127 6.68 -16.04 -15.35
CA THR A 127 6.37 -14.86 -14.54
C THR A 127 6.54 -15.21 -13.06
N VAL A 128 7.43 -14.50 -12.38
CA VAL A 128 7.68 -14.71 -10.94
C VAL A 128 6.72 -13.84 -10.12
N ASN A 129 6.04 -14.43 -9.14
CA ASN A 129 5.21 -13.66 -8.20
C ASN A 129 6.08 -12.99 -7.12
N TYR A 130 6.17 -11.67 -7.18
CA TYR A 130 6.95 -10.81 -6.30
C TYR A 130 6.54 -10.96 -4.83
N ALA A 131 5.24 -11.02 -4.53
CA ALA A 131 4.73 -11.00 -3.15
C ALA A 131 5.31 -12.14 -2.27
N PHE A 132 5.61 -13.29 -2.86
CA PHE A 132 6.17 -14.45 -2.15
C PHE A 132 7.65 -14.68 -2.41
N THR A 133 8.30 -13.82 -3.19
CA THR A 133 9.70 -14.00 -3.62
C THR A 133 10.56 -12.75 -3.46
N PHE A 134 10.02 -11.62 -3.03
CA PHE A 134 10.73 -10.35 -2.97
C PHE A 134 12.07 -10.40 -2.21
N PRO A 135 12.25 -11.10 -1.06
CA PRO A 135 13.55 -11.10 -0.39
C PRO A 135 14.62 -11.79 -1.24
N THR A 136 14.23 -12.86 -1.95
CA THR A 136 15.11 -13.56 -2.88
C THR A 136 15.40 -12.72 -4.11
N LEU A 137 14.39 -12.08 -4.68
CA LEU A 137 14.55 -11.19 -5.83
C LEU A 137 15.51 -10.03 -5.50
N HIS A 138 15.31 -9.35 -4.37
CA HIS A 138 16.20 -8.28 -3.90
C HIS A 138 17.64 -8.77 -3.81
N ALA A 139 17.87 -9.92 -3.15
CA ALA A 139 19.20 -10.51 -3.03
C ALA A 139 19.83 -10.92 -4.38
N LEU A 140 19.03 -11.33 -5.37
CA LEU A 140 19.50 -11.70 -6.71
C LEU A 140 19.87 -10.47 -7.56
N PHE A 141 19.20 -9.34 -7.33
CA PHE A 141 19.43 -8.08 -8.05
C PHE A 141 20.33 -7.10 -7.28
N GLY A 142 20.87 -7.51 -6.13
CA GLY A 142 21.79 -6.70 -5.33
C GLY A 142 21.13 -5.51 -4.66
N ILE A 143 19.82 -5.56 -4.44
CA ILE A 143 19.07 -4.55 -3.70
C ILE A 143 19.19 -4.87 -2.21
N GLU A 144 19.58 -3.87 -1.41
CA GLU A 144 19.70 -4.01 0.04
C GLU A 144 18.34 -4.32 0.67
N ALA A 145 18.36 -5.04 1.79
CA ALA A 145 17.14 -5.56 2.41
C ALA A 145 16.22 -4.47 2.99
N SER A 146 16.70 -3.23 3.16
CA SER A 146 15.83 -2.10 3.45
C SER A 146 15.04 -1.77 2.20
N GLU A 147 13.71 -1.91 2.27
CA GLU A 147 12.85 -1.46 1.17
C GLU A 147 13.11 0.03 0.92
N PRO A 148 13.62 0.42 -0.27
CA PRO A 148 13.88 1.83 -0.54
C PRO A 148 12.56 2.60 -0.55
N ASP A 149 12.62 3.88 -0.21
CA ASP A 149 11.48 4.76 -0.46
C ASP A 149 11.18 4.82 -1.96
N PHE A 150 9.90 4.97 -2.30
CA PHE A 150 9.52 5.27 -3.67
C PHE A 150 10.10 6.63 -4.05
N ASP A 151 10.65 6.74 -5.26
CA ASP A 151 11.02 8.04 -5.79
C ASP A 151 9.79 8.85 -6.20
N ASP A 152 9.99 10.17 -6.36
CA ASP A 152 8.90 11.11 -6.67
C ASP A 152 8.22 10.78 -8.02
N ALA A 153 8.96 10.24 -8.99
CA ALA A 153 8.42 9.91 -10.31
C ALA A 153 7.50 8.68 -10.24
N THR A 154 7.88 7.66 -9.46
CA THR A 154 7.07 6.48 -9.18
C THR A 154 5.79 6.85 -8.43
N ILE A 155 5.87 7.72 -7.43
CA ILE A 155 4.68 8.21 -6.72
C ILE A 155 3.73 8.97 -7.67
N LEU A 156 4.24 9.88 -8.48
CA LEU A 156 3.44 10.59 -9.48
C LEU A 156 2.79 9.64 -10.50
N GLU A 157 3.49 8.56 -10.88
CA GLU A 157 2.92 7.51 -11.72
C GLU A 157 1.73 6.81 -11.03
N PHE A 158 1.84 6.43 -9.75
CA PHE A 158 0.73 5.80 -9.03
C PHE A 158 -0.48 6.72 -8.87
N ARG A 159 -0.25 8.01 -8.60
CA ARG A 159 -1.32 9.01 -8.53
C ARG A 159 -2.02 9.19 -9.88
N ARG A 160 -1.26 9.27 -10.97
CA ARG A 160 -1.82 9.32 -12.32
C ARG A 160 -2.67 8.07 -12.63
N ARG A 161 -2.20 6.88 -12.27
CA ARG A 161 -2.96 5.63 -12.45
C ARG A 161 -4.25 5.65 -11.66
N TYR A 162 -4.18 6.07 -10.39
CA TYR A 162 -5.36 6.28 -9.56
C TYR A 162 -6.36 7.18 -10.28
N TYR A 163 -5.98 8.37 -10.77
CA TYR A 163 -6.92 9.28 -11.43
C TYR A 163 -7.27 8.92 -12.89
N ALA A 164 -6.75 7.84 -13.47
CA ALA A 164 -6.98 7.55 -14.89
C ALA A 164 -8.46 7.26 -15.22
N ASN A 165 -9.26 6.82 -14.25
CA ASN A 165 -10.70 6.56 -14.41
C ASN A 165 -11.59 7.46 -13.53
N LYS A 166 -11.02 8.50 -12.90
CA LYS A 166 -11.76 9.36 -11.97
C LYS A 166 -11.20 10.79 -11.97
N SER A 167 -12.09 11.76 -11.83
CA SER A 167 -11.70 13.16 -11.70
C SER A 167 -11.38 13.49 -10.24
N PRO A 168 -10.28 14.21 -9.96
CA PRO A 168 -10.03 14.76 -8.63
C PRO A 168 -11.20 15.61 -8.16
N ARG A 169 -11.61 15.46 -6.90
CA ARG A 169 -12.62 16.35 -6.32
C ARG A 169 -12.03 17.73 -6.08
N LYS A 170 -12.88 18.75 -6.26
CA LYS A 170 -12.58 20.12 -5.85
C LYS A 170 -13.33 20.38 -4.56
N ASN A 171 -12.60 20.65 -3.48
CA ASN A 171 -13.19 21.07 -2.23
C ASN A 171 -13.33 22.60 -2.23
N GLU A 172 -14.49 23.11 -1.82
CA GLU A 172 -14.71 24.56 -1.63
C GLU A 172 -14.06 25.08 -0.34
N VAL A 173 -13.90 24.18 0.63
CA VAL A 173 -13.32 24.42 1.95
C VAL A 173 -12.21 23.41 2.15
N LEU A 174 -11.10 23.81 2.81
CA LEU A 174 -9.98 22.91 3.07
C LEU A 174 -10.46 21.66 3.83
N SER A 175 -10.15 20.48 3.31
CA SER A 175 -10.53 19.21 3.90
C SER A 175 -9.36 18.59 4.67
N VAL A 176 -9.59 18.33 5.96
CA VAL A 176 -8.68 17.56 6.82
C VAL A 176 -9.29 16.20 7.07
N CYS A 177 -8.63 15.15 6.60
CA CYS A 177 -9.01 13.77 6.86
C CYS A 177 -8.04 13.14 7.85
N VAL A 178 -8.57 12.38 8.82
CA VAL A 178 -7.78 11.68 9.83
C VAL A 178 -8.13 10.21 9.78
N HIS A 179 -7.13 9.34 9.71
CA HIS A 179 -7.33 7.90 9.86
C HIS A 179 -6.86 7.44 11.23
N ALA A 180 -7.72 6.77 12.00
CA ALA A 180 -7.32 6.10 13.24
C ALA A 180 -7.46 4.59 13.08
N ARG A 181 -6.33 3.86 13.03
CA ARG A 181 -6.33 2.40 13.03
C ARG A 181 -6.71 1.87 14.42
N ARG A 182 -7.73 1.02 14.47
CA ARG A 182 -8.09 0.28 15.68
C ARG A 182 -7.60 -1.15 15.62
N ARG A 183 -7.47 -1.75 16.80
CA ARG A 183 -7.08 -3.15 16.94
C ARG A 183 -8.23 -4.04 16.49
N ASN A 184 -7.95 -4.97 15.59
CA ASN A 184 -8.87 -6.04 15.21
C ASN A 184 -8.53 -7.36 15.92
N ARG A 185 -9.39 -8.39 15.80
CA ARG A 185 -9.20 -9.70 16.47
C ARG A 185 -7.95 -10.47 16.04
N ARG A 186 -7.34 -10.09 14.92
CA ARG A 186 -6.13 -10.70 14.34
C ARG A 186 -4.87 -9.87 14.61
N ASP A 187 -4.98 -8.72 15.25
CA ASP A 187 -3.85 -7.91 15.66
C ASP A 187 -3.28 -8.45 16.98
N PHE A 188 -2.08 -9.04 16.89
CA PHE A 188 -1.44 -9.71 18.03
C PHE A 188 -0.58 -8.76 18.88
N HIS A 189 -0.24 -7.58 18.38
CA HIS A 189 0.63 -6.63 19.08
C HIS A 189 -0.10 -5.33 19.45
N SER A 190 0.21 -4.77 20.62
CA SER A 190 -0.38 -3.49 21.07
C SER A 190 0.04 -2.28 20.24
N GLY A 191 1.12 -2.41 19.45
CA GLY A 191 1.56 -1.41 18.48
C GLY A 191 0.74 -1.37 17.20
N ASP A 192 -0.25 -2.25 17.03
CA ASP A 192 -1.05 -2.34 15.79
C ASP A 192 -2.23 -1.36 15.77
N SER A 193 -2.33 -0.47 16.76
CA SER A 193 -3.41 0.51 16.90
C SER A 193 -2.89 1.92 17.18
N THR A 194 -3.66 2.92 16.76
CA THR A 194 -3.37 4.34 16.98
C THR A 194 -3.32 4.68 18.47
N ASP A 195 -2.26 5.38 18.87
CA ASP A 195 -2.16 6.10 20.14
C ASP A 195 -3.06 7.35 20.07
N LEU A 196 -4.28 7.23 20.63
CA LEU A 196 -5.27 8.31 20.60
C LEU A 196 -4.83 9.57 21.38
N PRO A 197 -4.22 9.48 22.58
CA PRO A 197 -3.64 10.66 23.23
C PRO A 197 -2.60 11.39 22.38
N ARG A 198 -1.73 10.67 21.67
CA ARG A 198 -0.77 11.27 20.74
C ARG A 198 -1.49 11.95 19.58
N LEU A 199 -2.43 11.26 18.94
CA LEU A 199 -3.23 11.83 17.85
C LEU A 199 -3.99 13.09 18.29
N ALA A 200 -4.55 13.11 19.51
CA ALA A 200 -5.23 14.28 20.06
C ALA A 200 -4.32 15.51 20.11
N ARG A 201 -3.07 15.35 20.55
CA ARG A 201 -2.07 16.43 20.59
C ARG A 201 -1.71 16.90 19.19
N THR A 202 -1.49 15.96 18.26
CA THR A 202 -1.24 16.28 16.84
C THR A 202 -2.37 17.11 16.25
N LEU A 203 -3.64 16.71 16.48
CA LEU A 203 -4.81 17.42 15.96
C LEU A 203 -4.99 18.80 16.61
N ALA A 204 -4.78 18.91 17.92
CA ALA A 204 -4.81 20.22 18.59
C ALA A 204 -3.80 21.19 18.00
N ARG A 205 -2.58 20.72 17.70
CA ARG A 205 -1.53 21.52 17.08
C ARG A 205 -1.87 21.87 15.62
N LEU A 206 -2.38 20.93 14.83
CA LEU A 206 -2.87 21.18 13.48
C LEU A 206 -3.94 22.27 13.45
N ARG A 207 -4.97 22.15 14.30
CA ARG A 207 -6.02 23.17 14.43
C ARG A 207 -5.43 24.54 14.78
N SER A 208 -4.52 24.60 15.74
CA SER A 208 -3.86 25.85 16.11
C SER A 208 -3.11 26.51 14.94
N VAL A 209 -2.49 25.74 14.04
CA VAL A 209 -1.82 26.29 12.84
C VAL A 209 -2.85 26.83 11.86
N LEU A 210 -3.91 26.06 11.58
CA LEU A 210 -4.98 26.46 10.65
C LEU A 210 -5.73 27.71 11.15
N ASP A 211 -6.07 27.74 12.44
CA ASP A 211 -6.78 28.86 13.08
C ASP A 211 -5.92 30.14 13.09
N ALA A 212 -4.61 30.02 13.37
CA ALA A 212 -3.68 31.15 13.34
C ALA A 212 -3.52 31.76 11.93
N GLN A 213 -3.76 30.95 10.89
CA GLN A 213 -3.76 31.40 9.50
C GLN A 213 -5.14 31.86 9.00
N GLY A 214 -6.18 31.77 9.84
CA GLY A 214 -7.55 32.13 9.45
C GLY A 214 -8.12 31.21 8.37
N VAL A 215 -7.64 29.97 8.28
CA VAL A 215 -8.09 28.98 7.29
C VAL A 215 -9.40 28.38 7.75
N VAL A 216 -10.42 28.41 6.89
CA VAL A 216 -11.66 27.66 7.11
C VAL A 216 -11.46 26.22 6.64
N TYR A 217 -11.75 25.25 7.51
CA TYR A 217 -11.57 23.83 7.19
C TYR A 217 -12.72 22.96 7.72
N THR A 218 -12.81 21.76 7.16
CA THR A 218 -13.60 20.64 7.70
C THR A 218 -12.65 19.57 8.22
N LEU A 219 -12.99 18.94 9.34
CA LEU A 219 -12.19 17.86 9.95
C LEU A 219 -13.05 16.60 10.03
N ARG A 220 -12.62 15.52 9.39
CA ARG A 220 -13.32 14.22 9.35
C ARG A 220 -12.40 13.11 9.85
N LEU A 221 -12.95 12.19 10.64
CA LEU A 221 -12.24 11.01 11.13
C LEU A 221 -12.83 9.73 10.52
N PHE A 222 -11.95 8.87 10.03
CA PHE A 222 -12.26 7.54 9.50
C PHE A 222 -11.64 6.49 10.42
N SER A 223 -12.46 5.59 10.95
CA SER A 223 -12.03 4.56 11.87
C SER A 223 -13.07 3.42 11.95
N GLN A 224 -12.80 2.44 12.79
CA GLN A 224 -13.77 1.48 13.32
C GLN A 224 -14.06 1.82 14.79
N GLY A 225 -15.10 1.23 15.38
CA GLY A 225 -15.39 1.32 16.82
C GLY A 225 -16.53 2.28 17.17
N HIS A 226 -16.53 2.78 18.41
CA HIS A 226 -17.63 3.61 18.93
C HIS A 226 -17.19 5.06 19.15
N ALA A 227 -18.13 6.01 19.04
CA ALA A 227 -17.86 7.44 19.09
C ALA A 227 -17.21 7.89 20.41
N GLU A 228 -17.57 7.26 21.53
CA GLU A 228 -17.08 7.59 22.86
C GLU A 228 -15.56 7.38 23.00
N GLU A 229 -15.00 6.46 22.20
CA GLU A 229 -13.56 6.20 22.15
C GLU A 229 -12.77 7.41 21.60
N PHE A 230 -13.42 8.29 20.82
CA PHE A 230 -12.80 9.40 20.11
C PHE A 230 -13.06 10.77 20.74
N HIS A 231 -13.74 10.84 21.90
CA HIS A 231 -14.07 12.13 22.54
C HIS A 231 -12.85 13.02 22.78
N ALA A 232 -11.69 12.43 23.09
CA ALA A 232 -10.45 13.14 23.36
C ALA A 232 -9.88 13.86 22.13
N LEU A 233 -10.34 13.54 20.92
CA LEU A 233 -9.90 14.19 19.68
C LEU A 233 -10.64 15.52 19.43
N ASP A 234 -11.73 15.79 20.16
CA ASP A 234 -12.56 16.98 19.99
C ASP A 234 -13.04 17.11 18.53
N ILE A 235 -13.56 16.02 17.99
CA ILE A 235 -14.19 15.95 16.67
C ILE A 235 -15.68 15.72 16.89
N PRO A 236 -16.57 16.54 16.29
CA PRO A 236 -18.01 16.37 16.47
C PRO A 236 -18.45 15.01 15.90
N GLU A 237 -19.44 14.39 16.54
CA GLU A 237 -19.95 13.07 16.16
C GLU A 237 -20.40 13.00 14.69
N SER A 238 -20.95 14.10 14.15
CA SER A 238 -21.33 14.21 12.74
C SER A 238 -20.17 14.13 11.75
N ALA A 239 -18.93 14.20 12.23
CA ALA A 239 -17.71 14.07 11.45
C ALA A 239 -16.92 12.78 11.78
N LEU A 240 -17.50 11.88 12.58
CA LEU A 240 -16.96 10.55 12.85
C LEU A 240 -17.58 9.54 11.87
N PHE A 241 -16.78 9.08 10.91
CA PHE A 241 -17.16 8.05 9.94
C PHE A 241 -16.62 6.70 10.42
N LEU A 242 -17.36 6.11 11.36
CA LEU A 242 -17.04 4.83 11.98
C LEU A 242 -17.67 3.68 11.19
N ASP A 243 -16.88 2.67 10.84
CA ASP A 243 -17.30 1.49 10.06
C ASP A 243 -17.97 1.85 8.72
N ALA A 244 -17.61 3.00 8.14
CA ALA A 244 -18.04 3.44 6.82
C ALA A 244 -17.45 2.58 5.71
N ASP A 245 -18.06 2.63 4.50
CA ASP A 245 -17.55 1.91 3.32
C ASP A 245 -16.07 2.25 3.07
N PRO A 246 -15.15 1.27 3.17
CA PRO A 246 -13.72 1.56 3.13
C PRO A 246 -13.24 2.02 1.75
N LEU A 247 -13.95 1.70 0.66
CA LEU A 247 -13.65 2.26 -0.66
C LEU A 247 -13.91 3.77 -0.68
N TRP A 248 -15.02 4.19 -0.09
CA TRP A 248 -15.35 5.60 0.06
C TRP A 248 -14.37 6.30 1.02
N SER A 249 -14.10 5.71 2.19
CA SER A 249 -13.14 6.26 3.16
C SER A 249 -11.73 6.41 2.58
N MET A 250 -11.24 5.43 1.81
CA MET A 250 -9.96 5.53 1.09
C MET A 250 -9.97 6.72 0.12
N ARG A 251 -11.06 6.92 -0.61
CA ARG A 251 -11.19 8.08 -1.52
C ARG A 251 -11.20 9.41 -0.78
N GLU A 252 -11.93 9.53 0.33
CA GLU A 252 -11.92 10.75 1.16
C GLU A 252 -10.49 11.09 1.61
N MET A 253 -9.73 10.09 2.05
CA MET A 253 -8.36 10.29 2.51
C MET A 253 -7.40 10.66 1.38
N ILE A 254 -7.47 9.99 0.23
CA ILE A 254 -6.61 10.28 -0.93
C ILE A 254 -6.88 11.69 -1.48
N GLU A 255 -8.13 12.13 -1.49
CA GLU A 255 -8.53 13.41 -2.08
C GLU A 255 -8.59 14.55 -1.03
N ALA A 256 -8.03 14.34 0.15
CA ALA A 256 -7.95 15.35 1.20
C ALA A 256 -6.88 16.41 0.89
N ASP A 257 -7.12 17.65 1.32
CA ASP A 257 -6.12 18.71 1.24
C ASP A 257 -5.03 18.52 2.30
N ILE A 258 -5.42 18.01 3.48
CA ILE A 258 -4.53 17.54 4.54
C ILE A 258 -4.97 16.14 4.99
N LEU A 259 -4.06 15.17 4.94
CA LEU A 259 -4.28 13.82 5.43
C LEU A 259 -3.40 13.53 6.65
N VAL A 260 -4.01 13.26 7.80
CA VAL A 260 -3.33 12.74 8.99
C VAL A 260 -3.40 11.22 8.97
N THR A 261 -2.28 10.60 8.65
CA THR A 261 -2.14 9.14 8.64
C THR A 261 -1.71 8.63 10.00
N THR A 262 -2.11 7.41 10.34
CA THR A 262 -1.59 6.65 11.48
C THR A 262 -0.99 5.34 11.00
N LEU A 263 -0.55 4.49 11.94
CA LEU A 263 -0.02 3.16 11.66
C LEU A 263 -0.95 2.31 10.77
N GLY A 264 -0.35 1.66 9.78
CA GLY A 264 -1.02 0.68 8.92
C GLY A 264 -0.90 0.97 7.42
N THR A 265 -0.92 -0.10 6.64
CA THR A 265 -0.78 -0.01 5.17
C THR A 265 -1.97 0.68 4.50
N PHE A 266 -3.16 0.65 5.11
CA PHE A 266 -4.35 1.33 4.58
C PHE A 266 -4.17 2.86 4.51
N SER A 267 -3.81 3.50 5.63
CA SER A 267 -3.50 4.92 5.67
C SER A 267 -2.20 5.26 4.93
N TYR A 268 -1.20 4.39 4.98
CA TYR A 268 0.05 4.63 4.26
C TYR A 268 -0.17 4.73 2.75
N VAL A 269 -0.91 3.78 2.14
CA VAL A 269 -1.27 3.85 0.71
C VAL A 269 -2.11 5.07 0.39
N ALA A 270 -3.05 5.44 1.27
CA ALA A 270 -3.82 6.67 1.09
C ALA A 270 -2.90 7.91 1.03
N GLY A 271 -1.90 7.99 1.91
CA GLY A 271 -0.90 9.05 1.91
C GLY A 271 -0.01 9.07 0.67
N LEU A 272 0.38 7.90 0.15
CA LEU A 272 1.20 7.83 -1.07
C LEU A 272 0.43 8.40 -2.27
N LEU A 273 -0.87 8.11 -2.33
CA LEU A 273 -1.76 8.56 -3.40
C LEU A 273 -2.31 9.97 -3.19
N CYS A 274 -2.21 10.53 -1.98
CA CYS A 274 -2.71 11.85 -1.65
C CYS A 274 -1.84 12.96 -2.27
N ASP A 275 -2.47 13.86 -3.04
CA ASP A 275 -1.79 15.05 -3.60
C ASP A 275 -1.65 16.20 -2.59
N GLY A 276 -2.43 16.16 -1.50
CA GLY A 276 -2.40 17.13 -0.42
C GLY A 276 -1.19 16.98 0.51
N ILE A 277 -1.25 17.70 1.62
CA ILE A 277 -0.23 17.65 2.68
C ILE A 277 -0.47 16.41 3.53
N VAL A 278 0.53 15.55 3.66
CA VAL A 278 0.43 14.35 4.51
C VAL A 278 1.17 14.56 5.82
N LEU A 279 0.45 14.42 6.93
CA LEU A 279 0.98 14.31 8.27
C LEU A 279 1.15 12.82 8.63
N GLY A 280 2.41 12.38 8.67
CA GLY A 280 2.81 10.98 8.84
C GLY A 280 3.16 10.61 10.27
N ASP A 281 2.74 9.43 10.73
CA ASP A 281 3.21 8.89 12.00
C ASP A 281 4.70 8.48 11.93
N ALA A 282 5.56 9.13 12.72
CA ALA A 282 7.00 8.83 12.77
C ALA A 282 7.38 7.49 13.44
N SER A 283 6.40 6.67 13.86
CA SER A 283 6.67 5.32 14.37
C SER A 283 7.20 4.37 13.28
N GLY A 284 6.95 4.72 12.02
CA GLY A 284 7.64 4.16 10.85
C GLY A 284 8.33 5.26 10.05
N PRO A 285 9.21 4.91 9.09
CA PRO A 285 9.78 5.89 8.18
C PRO A 285 8.66 6.56 7.37
N PRO A 286 8.46 7.88 7.49
CA PRO A 286 7.48 8.59 6.67
C PRO A 286 7.95 8.58 5.21
N ALA A 287 7.00 8.54 4.27
CA ALA A 287 7.38 8.68 2.87
C ALA A 287 7.99 10.07 2.61
N ARG A 288 8.85 10.16 1.61
CA ARG A 288 9.52 11.41 1.22
C ARG A 288 8.51 12.54 1.02
N GLY A 289 8.80 13.70 1.62
CA GLY A 289 7.98 14.90 1.52
C GLY A 289 6.82 14.98 2.51
N TRP A 290 6.57 13.94 3.31
CA TRP A 290 5.58 14.01 4.38
C TRP A 290 6.11 14.79 5.57
N LEU A 291 5.20 15.49 6.27
CA LEU A 291 5.48 16.09 7.56
C LEU A 291 5.28 15.03 8.64
N ALA A 292 6.35 14.56 9.26
CA ALA A 292 6.26 13.54 10.29
C ALA A 292 5.91 14.16 11.64
N TYR A 293 4.97 13.57 12.38
CA TYR A 293 4.73 13.91 13.78
C TYR A 293 5.37 12.87 14.72
N ASP A 294 6.06 13.34 15.75
CA ASP A 294 6.82 12.52 16.69
C ASP A 294 5.95 11.90 17.79
N ALA A 295 6.57 11.22 18.76
CA ALA A 295 5.88 10.58 19.90
C ALA A 295 5.07 11.56 20.78
N ASN A 296 5.43 12.84 20.80
CA ASN A 296 4.70 13.89 21.51
C ASN A 296 3.54 14.45 20.68
N GLY A 297 3.43 14.06 19.40
CA GLY A 297 2.48 14.64 18.45
C GLY A 297 2.99 15.94 17.83
N ASP A 298 4.27 16.24 17.99
CA ASP A 298 4.89 17.45 17.46
C ASP A 298 5.35 17.22 16.02
N PHE A 299 5.13 18.22 15.18
CA PHE A 299 5.59 18.27 13.78
C PHE A 299 6.02 19.70 13.45
N ASP A 300 6.70 19.86 12.32
CA ASP A 300 7.12 21.17 11.81
C ASP A 300 5.90 22.02 11.39
N SER A 301 5.45 22.85 12.32
CA SER A 301 4.29 23.73 12.14
C SER A 301 4.56 24.88 11.18
N GLU A 302 5.82 25.32 11.06
CA GLU A 302 6.22 26.36 10.12
C GLU A 302 6.19 25.79 8.70
N ALA A 303 6.73 24.59 8.48
CA ALA A 303 6.66 23.90 7.19
C ALA A 303 5.21 23.63 6.78
N LEU A 304 4.34 23.20 7.71
CA LEU A 304 2.91 23.07 7.44
C LEU A 304 2.31 24.42 7.01
N GLY A 305 2.60 25.48 7.77
CA GLY A 305 2.08 26.81 7.49
C GLY A 305 2.53 27.35 6.13
N LEU A 306 3.76 27.07 5.71
CA LEU A 306 4.24 27.41 4.37
C LEU A 306 3.53 26.59 3.29
N ALA A 307 3.36 25.28 3.51
CA ALA A 307 2.71 24.39 2.56
C ALA A 307 1.25 24.76 2.29
N ILE A 308 0.50 25.21 3.30
CA ILE A 308 -0.88 25.68 3.15
C ILE A 308 -0.98 26.93 2.25
N ASN A 309 0.03 27.81 2.31
CA ASN A 309 0.05 29.06 1.57
C ASN A 309 0.60 28.94 0.14
N LEU A 310 1.19 27.79 -0.21
CA LEU A 310 1.61 27.56 -1.58
C LEU A 310 0.34 27.46 -2.45
N PRO A 311 0.23 28.25 -3.53
CA PRO A 311 -0.86 28.07 -4.48
C PRO A 311 -0.78 26.62 -4.94
N SER A 312 -1.86 25.86 -4.72
CA SER A 312 -1.90 24.43 -5.01
C SER A 312 -1.33 24.22 -6.41
N THR A 313 -0.08 23.72 -6.49
CA THR A 313 0.71 23.69 -7.74
C THR A 313 0.21 22.64 -8.72
N SER A 314 -0.93 22.02 -8.43
CA SER A 314 -1.65 21.24 -9.41
C SER A 314 -2.20 22.17 -10.49
N ALA A 315 -1.49 22.21 -11.62
CA ALA A 315 -2.19 22.11 -12.89
C ALA A 315 -3.17 20.93 -12.76
N ARG A 316 -4.43 21.24 -12.43
CA ARG A 316 -5.54 20.29 -12.28
C ARG A 316 -5.96 19.74 -13.63
#